data_AF-U7NPJ2-F1
#
_entry.id   AF-U7NPJ2-F1
#
_cell.length_a   1.000
_cell.length_b   1.000
_cell.length_c   1.000
_cell.angle_alpha   90.00
_cell.angle_beta   90.00
_cell.angle_gamma   90.00
#
_symmetry.space_group_name_H-M   'P 1'
#
loop_
_entity.id
_entity.type
_entity.pdbx_description
1 polymer ?
#
loop_
_entity_poly.entity_id
_entity_poly.type
_entity_poly.pdbx_seq_one_letter_code
_entity_poly.pdbx_strand_id
1 'polypeptide(L)'
;NVRFATKVKEELEYIPAQLKVLEYWQEKAVFEQGGQEHIVAAPRSAHPLGKCIATPSLRAYLITSKYADGLPLYRQEQMLKRLGHEVSRTSMAHWIIRLNDVFKPLMTLMRETQNGSNYLQADETRIQVLKEIFLQR
;
A
#
# COMPACT_ATOMS: atom_id res chain seq x y z
N ASN A 1 34.70 43.94 21.62
CA ASN A 1 34.01 43.18 20.55
C ASN A 1 33.93 41.72 20.93
N VAL A 2 32.78 41.25 21.44
CA VAL A 2 32.54 39.82 21.73
C VAL A 2 31.79 39.23 20.53
N ARG A 3 32.24 38.07 20.04
CA ARG A 3 31.57 37.32 18.97
C ARG A 3 30.95 36.07 19.57
N PHE A 4 29.65 35.89 19.33
CA PHE A 4 28.92 34.68 19.68
C PHE A 4 28.92 33.74 18.47
N ALA A 5 29.27 32.48 18.69
CA ALA A 5 29.19 31.42 17.68
C ALA A 5 28.35 30.28 18.25
N THR A 6 27.37 29.83 17.48
CA THR A 6 26.47 28.74 17.88
C THR A 6 26.96 27.43 17.27
N LYS A 7 27.03 26.37 18.09
CA LYS A 7 27.35 25.02 17.63
C LYS A 7 26.05 24.22 17.57
N VAL A 8 25.69 23.75 16.38
CA VAL A 8 24.51 22.90 16.17
C VAL A 8 24.92 21.44 16.38
N LYS A 9 24.13 20.69 17.14
CA LYS A 9 24.22 19.23 17.28
C LYS A 9 22.87 18.65 16.87
N GLU A 10 22.90 17.67 15.98
CA GLU A 10 21.72 16.96 15.52
C GLU A 10 21.74 15.54 16.09
N GLU A 11 20.60 15.09 16.62
CA GLU A 11 20.38 13.72 17.06
C GLU A 11 19.12 13.18 16.39
N LEU A 12 19.17 11.92 15.96
CA LEU A 12 18.03 11.26 15.32
C LEU A 12 17.26 10.45 16.35
N GLU A 13 16.03 10.85 16.64
CA GLU A 13 15.12 10.09 17.50
C GLU A 13 14.37 9.03 16.67
N TYR A 14 14.35 7.80 17.17
CA TYR A 14 13.56 6.72 16.57
C TYR A 14 12.18 6.64 17.23
N ILE A 15 11.15 7.00 16.46
CA ILE A 15 9.75 6.82 16.87
C ILE A 15 9.21 5.55 16.18
N PRO A 16 8.86 4.49 16.93
CA PRO A 16 8.40 3.24 16.34
C PRO A 16 7.05 3.37 15.63
N ALA A 17 6.80 2.47 14.68
CA ALA A 17 5.55 2.44 13.93
C ALA A 17 4.32 2.17 14.83
N GLN A 18 3.19 2.78 14.49
CA GLN A 18 1.91 2.62 15.18
C GLN A 18 0.80 2.26 14.20
N LEU A 19 -0.10 1.36 14.62
CA LEU A 19 -1.29 0.96 13.86
C LEU A 19 -2.54 1.41 14.60
N LYS A 20 -3.50 1.97 13.87
CA LYS A 20 -4.77 2.46 14.40
C LYS A 20 -5.92 1.91 13.57
N VAL A 21 -7.00 1.55 14.25
CA VAL A 21 -8.27 1.19 13.60
C VAL A 21 -9.02 2.49 13.32
N LEU A 22 -9.38 2.71 12.05
CA LEU A 22 -10.20 3.84 11.64
C LEU A 22 -11.62 3.35 11.38
N GLU A 23 -12.56 3.80 12.21
CA GLU A 23 -13.98 3.52 12.05
C GLU A 23 -14.68 4.69 11.39
N TYR A 24 -15.44 4.41 10.33
CA TYR A 24 -16.19 5.42 9.58
C TYR A 24 -17.68 5.15 9.73
N TRP A 25 -18.35 6.03 10.47
CA TRP A 25 -19.80 6.02 10.63
C TRP A 25 -20.45 6.67 9.41
N GLN A 26 -21.42 5.98 8.81
CA GLN A 26 -22.18 6.48 7.66
C GLN A 26 -23.67 6.44 8.00
N GLU A 27 -24.24 7.62 8.13
CA GLU A 27 -25.68 7.78 8.39
C GLU A 27 -26.49 7.31 7.19
N LYS A 28 -27.62 6.66 7.48
CA LYS A 28 -28.59 6.20 6.50
C LYS A 28 -29.98 6.57 6.99
N ALA A 29 -30.76 7.18 6.10
CA ALA A 29 -32.17 7.48 6.33
C ALA A 29 -33.02 6.57 5.45
N VAL A 30 -34.13 6.09 6.01
CA VAL A 30 -35.15 5.32 5.28
C VAL A 30 -36.37 6.21 5.13
N PHE A 31 -36.82 6.38 3.89
CA PHE A 31 -38.01 7.15 3.55
C PHE A 31 -39.06 6.20 3.00
N GLU A 32 -40.32 6.33 3.44
CA GLU A 32 -41.45 5.68 2.80
C GLU A 32 -42.14 6.65 1.85
N GLN A 33 -42.20 6.31 0.56
CA GLN A 33 -42.97 7.06 -0.44
C GLN A 33 -43.82 6.08 -1.25
N GLY A 34 -45.14 6.26 -1.21
CA GLY A 34 -46.08 5.46 -2.03
C GLY A 34 -46.09 3.96 -1.72
N GLY A 35 -45.78 3.55 -0.49
CA GLY A 35 -45.69 2.14 -0.08
C GLY A 35 -44.38 1.46 -0.47
N GLN A 36 -43.38 2.20 -0.94
CA GLN A 36 -42.02 1.71 -1.17
C GLN A 36 -41.03 2.39 -0.23
N GLU A 37 -40.12 1.59 0.34
CA GLU A 37 -39.01 2.08 1.15
C GLU A 37 -37.83 2.49 0.26
N HIS A 38 -37.27 3.67 0.52
CA HIS A 38 -36.08 4.18 -0.14
C HIS A 38 -35.00 4.52 0.88
N ILE A 39 -33.80 3.95 0.72
CA ILE A 39 -32.67 4.18 1.62
C ILE A 39 -31.70 5.18 0.99
N VAL A 40 -31.52 6.32 1.65
CA VAL A 40 -30.53 7.33 1.29
C VAL A 40 -29.37 7.26 2.29
N ALA A 41 -28.15 7.10 1.79
CA ALA A 41 -26.94 7.08 2.62
C ALA A 41 -26.15 8.38 2.42
N ALA A 42 -25.55 8.89 3.50
CA ALA A 42 -24.65 10.04 3.44
C ALA A 42 -23.44 9.74 2.52
N PRO A 43 -22.89 10.74 1.80
CA PRO A 43 -21.76 10.54 0.93
C PRO A 43 -20.54 10.03 1.73
N ARG A 44 -19.87 9.01 1.20
CA ARG A 44 -18.67 8.42 1.78
C ARG A 44 -17.54 8.46 0.77
N SER A 45 -16.34 8.81 1.23
CA SER A 45 -15.15 8.77 0.38
C SER A 45 -14.95 7.36 -0.20
N ALA A 46 -14.76 7.30 -1.52
CA ALA A 46 -14.49 6.05 -2.20
C ALA A 46 -13.16 5.47 -1.72
N HIS A 47 -13.19 4.22 -1.26
CA HIS A 47 -11.96 3.49 -0.96
C HIS A 47 -11.45 2.83 -2.24
N PRO A 48 -10.14 2.92 -2.59
CA PRO A 48 -9.62 2.42 -3.87
C PRO A 48 -9.88 0.93 -4.14
N LEU A 49 -10.14 0.13 -3.09
CA LEU A 49 -10.48 -1.29 -3.20
C LEU A 49 -11.89 -1.62 -2.68
N GLY A 50 -12.77 -0.63 -2.56
CA GLY A 50 -14.11 -0.80 -1.99
C GLY A 50 -14.06 -1.27 -0.53
N LYS A 51 -14.79 -2.34 -0.20
CA LYS A 51 -14.82 -2.95 1.15
C LYS A 51 -13.51 -3.68 1.47
N CYS A 52 -12.47 -2.93 1.77
CA CYS A 52 -11.17 -3.44 2.21
C CYS A 52 -10.85 -2.83 3.58
N ILE A 53 -10.40 -3.66 4.51
CA ILE A 53 -10.02 -3.25 5.87
C ILE A 53 -8.70 -2.47 5.89
N ALA A 54 -7.82 -2.71 4.91
CA ALA A 54 -6.53 -2.05 4.83
C ALA A 54 -6.65 -0.67 4.21
N THR A 55 -6.31 0.34 4.99
CA THR A 55 -6.24 1.74 4.52
C THR A 55 -5.25 1.88 3.35
N PRO A 56 -5.34 2.97 2.57
CA PRO A 56 -4.33 3.27 1.56
C PRO A 56 -2.90 3.36 2.16
N SER A 57 -2.76 3.92 3.36
CA SER A 57 -1.46 4.03 4.05
C SER A 57 -0.88 2.67 4.44
N LEU A 58 -1.70 1.77 4.98
CA LEU A 58 -1.25 0.41 5.31
C LEU A 58 -0.81 -0.32 4.04
N ARG A 59 -1.56 -0.20 2.94
CA ARG A 59 -1.20 -0.83 1.66
C ARG A 59 0.07 -0.26 1.06
N ALA A 60 0.29 1.05 1.15
CA ALA A 60 1.53 1.69 0.74
C ALA A 60 2.73 1.10 1.50
N TYR A 61 2.61 0.99 2.83
CA TYR A 61 3.62 0.32 3.65
C TYR A 61 3.89 -1.12 3.19
N LEU A 62 2.84 -1.94 3.02
CA LEU A 62 3.00 -3.35 2.61
C LEU A 62 3.71 -3.49 1.25
N ILE A 63 3.37 -2.65 0.27
CA ILE A 63 3.99 -2.68 -1.06
C ILE A 63 5.45 -2.21 -0.98
N THR A 64 5.71 -1.06 -0.37
CA THR A 64 7.07 -0.53 -0.25
C THR A 64 7.96 -1.53 0.46
N SER A 65 7.51 -2.05 1.61
CA SER A 65 8.30 -3.04 2.34
C SER A 65 8.50 -4.33 1.54
N LYS A 66 7.51 -4.78 0.77
CA LYS A 66 7.67 -6.00 -0.02
C LYS A 66 8.63 -5.83 -1.19
N TYR A 67 8.45 -4.77 -1.98
CA TYR A 67 9.09 -4.62 -3.28
C TYR A 67 10.33 -3.74 -3.24
N ALA A 68 10.34 -2.67 -2.43
CA ALA A 68 11.51 -1.81 -2.27
C ALA A 68 12.46 -2.38 -1.21
N ASP A 69 11.94 -2.84 -0.07
CA ASP A 69 12.78 -3.30 1.05
C ASP A 69 13.02 -4.83 1.05
N GLY A 70 12.46 -5.57 0.09
CA GLY A 70 12.62 -7.03 -0.02
C GLY A 70 12.03 -7.84 1.14
N LEU A 71 11.07 -7.28 1.87
CA LEU A 71 10.50 -7.88 3.08
C LEU A 71 9.33 -8.83 2.74
N PRO A 72 9.48 -10.16 2.90
CA PRO A 72 8.42 -11.10 2.55
C PRO A 72 7.21 -10.99 3.48
N LEU A 73 6.02 -11.28 2.94
CA LEU A 73 4.75 -11.06 3.64
C LEU A 73 4.61 -11.84 4.97
N TYR A 74 5.21 -13.02 5.10
CA TYR A 74 5.20 -13.75 6.38
C TYR A 74 5.97 -12.99 7.47
N ARG A 75 7.03 -12.24 7.10
CA ARG A 75 7.80 -11.43 8.04
C ARG A 75 7.04 -10.17 8.42
N GLN A 76 6.34 -9.58 7.45
CA GLN A 76 5.42 -8.47 7.70
C GLN A 76 4.28 -8.88 8.64
N GLU A 77 3.69 -10.06 8.46
CA GLU A 77 2.67 -10.63 9.36
C GLU A 77 3.16 -10.69 10.80
N GLN A 78 4.37 -11.21 11.02
CA GLN A 78 4.99 -11.24 12.35
C GLN A 78 5.27 -9.83 12.90
N MET A 79 5.64 -8.86 12.05
CA MET A 79 5.85 -7.47 12.45
C MET A 79 4.55 -6.80 12.91
N LEU A 80 3.48 -6.95 12.14
CA LEU A 80 2.16 -6.41 12.50
C LEU A 80 1.65 -7.08 13.79
N LYS A 81 1.88 -8.38 13.96
CA LYS A 81 1.56 -9.11 15.20
C LYS A 81 2.29 -8.55 16.41
N ARG A 82 3.57 -8.16 16.28
CA ARG A 82 4.32 -7.48 17.37
C ARG A 82 3.74 -6.11 17.73
N LEU A 83 3.05 -5.47 16.80
CA LEU A 83 2.31 -4.22 17.04
C LEU A 83 0.89 -4.46 17.57
N GLY A 84 0.53 -5.71 17.89
CA GLY A 84 -0.77 -6.08 18.44
C GLY A 84 -1.88 -6.32 17.41
N HIS A 85 -1.56 -6.37 16.11
CA HIS A 85 -2.54 -6.55 15.04
C HIS A 85 -2.28 -7.82 14.24
N GLU A 86 -3.21 -8.77 14.29
CA GLU A 86 -3.12 -9.99 13.51
C GLU A 86 -3.68 -9.78 12.10
N VAL A 87 -2.77 -9.68 11.12
CA VAL A 87 -3.12 -9.52 9.70
C VAL A 87 -2.52 -10.67 8.93
N SER A 88 -3.38 -11.54 8.39
CA SER A 88 -2.90 -12.75 7.74
C SER A 88 -2.12 -12.46 6.45
N ARG A 89 -1.07 -13.24 6.21
CA ARG A 89 -0.30 -13.22 4.95
C ARG A 89 -1.19 -13.31 3.71
N THR A 90 -2.21 -14.15 3.77
CA THR A 90 -3.17 -14.36 2.68
C THR A 90 -3.97 -13.09 2.40
N SER A 91 -4.42 -12.39 3.44
CA SER A 91 -5.13 -11.11 3.28
C SER A 91 -4.25 -10.06 2.62
N MET A 92 -2.99 -9.94 3.09
CA MET A 92 -2.03 -9.00 2.50
C MET A 92 -1.74 -9.34 1.03
N ALA A 93 -1.58 -10.62 0.69
CA ALA A 93 -1.38 -11.05 -0.68
C ALA A 93 -2.57 -10.69 -1.58
N HIS A 94 -3.80 -10.96 -1.12
CA HIS A 94 -5.01 -10.58 -1.86
C HIS A 94 -5.11 -9.07 -2.08
N TRP A 95 -4.77 -8.25 -1.08
CA TRP A 95 -4.78 -6.79 -1.26
C TRP A 95 -3.77 -6.33 -2.28
N ILE A 96 -2.55 -6.87 -2.24
CA ILE A 96 -1.49 -6.53 -3.21
C ILE A 96 -1.89 -6.93 -4.63
N ILE A 97 -2.48 -8.12 -4.81
CA ILE A 97 -2.96 -8.58 -6.12
C ILE A 97 -4.03 -7.63 -6.66
N ARG A 98 -5.01 -7.24 -5.83
CA ARG A 98 -6.08 -6.32 -6.26
C ARG A 98 -5.59 -4.91 -6.59
N LEU A 99 -4.41 -4.50 -6.11
CA LEU A 99 -3.82 -3.21 -6.46
C LEU A 99 -3.31 -3.18 -7.91
N ASN A 100 -3.11 -4.33 -8.55
CA ASN A 100 -2.76 -4.39 -9.96
C ASN A 100 -3.73 -3.59 -10.83
N ASP A 101 -5.04 -3.75 -10.61
CA ASP A 101 -6.07 -3.06 -11.40
C ASP A 101 -6.05 -1.55 -11.16
N VAL A 102 -5.70 -1.13 -9.94
CA VAL A 102 -5.57 0.28 -9.56
C VAL A 102 -4.35 0.91 -10.23
N PHE A 103 -3.22 0.20 -10.31
CA PHE A 103 -1.99 0.71 -10.90
C PHE A 103 -1.91 0.54 -12.42
N LYS A 104 -2.81 -0.24 -13.02
CA LYS A 104 -2.83 -0.53 -14.45
C LYS A 104 -2.73 0.73 -15.34
N PRO A 105 -3.45 1.84 -15.07
CA PRO A 105 -3.32 3.05 -15.88
C PRO A 105 -1.91 3.64 -15.85
N LEU A 106 -1.27 3.66 -14.68
CA LEU A 106 0.11 4.16 -14.53
C LEU A 106 1.10 3.25 -15.25
N MET A 107 0.96 1.93 -15.11
CA MET A 107 1.80 0.96 -15.80
C MET A 107 1.67 1.07 -17.33
N THR A 108 0.46 1.29 -17.83
CA THR A 108 0.22 1.55 -19.25
C THR A 108 0.94 2.82 -19.71
N LEU A 109 0.78 3.92 -18.97
CA LEU A 109 1.44 5.19 -19.31
C LEU A 109 2.96 5.07 -19.30
N MET A 110 3.55 4.37 -18.31
CA MET A 110 4.99 4.11 -18.27
C MET A 110 5.46 3.35 -19.51
N ARG A 111 4.71 2.32 -19.91
CA ARG A 111 5.02 1.51 -21.09
C ARG A 111 4.92 2.32 -22.39
N GLU A 112 3.86 3.12 -22.55
CA GLU A 112 3.68 4.00 -23.70
C GLU A 112 4.82 5.01 -23.80
N THR A 113 5.19 5.61 -22.66
CA THR A 113 6.30 6.56 -22.58
C THR A 113 7.63 5.92 -22.98
N GLN A 114 7.92 4.71 -22.47
CA GLN A 114 9.13 3.97 -22.84
C GLN A 114 9.17 3.61 -24.33
N ASN A 115 8.04 3.17 -24.89
CA ASN A 115 7.92 2.81 -26.31
C ASN A 115 8.02 4.01 -27.25
N GLY A 116 7.71 5.23 -26.77
CA GLY A 116 7.88 6.46 -27.53
C GLY A 116 9.33 6.98 -27.57
N SER A 117 10.26 6.37 -26.81
CA SER A 117 11.65 6.80 -26.79
C SER A 117 12.42 6.24 -27.99
N ASN A 118 13.25 7.08 -28.61
CA ASN A 118 14.19 6.66 -29.67
C ASN A 118 15.34 5.79 -29.14
N TYR A 119 15.55 5.78 -27.83
CA TYR A 119 16.62 5.05 -27.17
C TYR A 119 16.17 4.58 -25.78
N LEU A 120 16.37 3.29 -25.49
CA LEU A 120 16.03 2.68 -24.21
C LEU A 120 17.19 1.77 -23.77
N GLN A 121 17.64 1.95 -22.53
CA GLN A 121 18.58 1.03 -21.88
C GLN A 121 17.80 0.07 -21.00
N ALA A 122 18.17 -1.20 -21.03
CA ALA A 122 17.63 -2.24 -20.16
C ALA A 122 18.79 -3.07 -19.60
N ASP A 123 18.76 -3.32 -18.30
CA ASP A 123 19.69 -4.21 -17.61
C ASP A 123 18.90 -5.40 -17.04
N GLU A 124 19.37 -6.61 -17.30
CA GLU A 124 18.68 -7.83 -16.87
C GLU A 124 19.09 -8.18 -15.43
N THR A 125 18.18 -8.03 -14.47
CA THR A 125 18.36 -8.56 -13.12
C THR A 125 17.58 -9.86 -12.96
N ARG A 126 18.27 -10.99 -12.81
CA ARG A 126 17.64 -12.31 -12.63
C ARG A 126 17.15 -12.50 -11.20
N ILE A 127 15.91 -12.92 -11.04
CA ILE A 127 15.30 -13.28 -9.75
C ILE A 127 14.65 -14.66 -9.87
N GLN A 128 14.98 -15.57 -8.96
CA GLN A 128 14.32 -16.87 -8.87
C GLN A 128 12.91 -16.70 -8.31
N VAL A 129 11.89 -17.11 -9.08
CA VAL A 129 10.47 -16.98 -8.69
C VAL A 129 9.93 -18.26 -8.07
N LEU A 130 9.96 -19.38 -8.81
CA LEU A 130 9.56 -20.72 -8.36
C LEU A 130 10.78 -21.64 -8.29
N LYS A 131 10.70 -22.80 -7.63
CA LYS A 131 11.80 -23.79 -7.58
C LYS A 131 11.93 -24.57 -8.90
N GLU A 132 12.02 -23.85 -10.01
CA GLU A 132 12.30 -24.44 -11.31
C GLU A 132 13.81 -24.67 -11.41
N ILE A 133 14.19 -25.89 -11.79
CA ILE A 133 15.60 -26.25 -12.02
C ILE A 133 16.03 -25.49 -13.27
N PHE A 134 16.89 -24.50 -13.11
CA PHE A 134 17.57 -23.92 -14.25
C PHE A 134 18.54 -24.96 -14.81
N LEU A 135 18.16 -25.61 -15.91
CA LEU A 135 19.14 -26.18 -16.83
C LEU A 135 19.92 -25.00 -17.42
N GLN A 136 21.06 -24.68 -16.81
CA GLN A 136 21.99 -23.70 -17.36
C GLN A 136 22.43 -24.21 -18.74
N ARG A 137 22.08 -23.44 -19.78
CA ARG A 137 22.78 -23.44 -21.06
C ARG A 137 23.97 -22.51 -20.97
#